data_AF-A0A834X2Q1-F1
#
_entry.id   AF-A0A834X2Q1-F1
#
_cell.length_a   1.000
_cell.length_b   1.000
_cell.length_c   1.000
_cell.angle_alpha   90.00
_cell.angle_beta   90.00
_cell.angle_gamma   90.00
#
_symmetry.space_group_name_H-M   'P 1'
#
loop_
_entity.id
_entity.type
_entity.pdbx_description
1 polymer ?
#
loop_
_entity_poly.entity_id
_entity_poly.type
_entity_poly.pdbx_seq_one_letter_code
_entity_poly.pdbx_strand_id
1 'polypeptide(L)'
;MQARATHICIDCGFIYFLPKPFEEQPDTYSCPQCQAPKKRFAQYDVNTGKAIGGGGLPPIGVIIGLVAGIAGVGALLVYGLQ
;
A
#
# COMPACT_ATOMS: atom_id res chain seq x y z
N MET A 1 -21.95 12.67 -8.78
CA MET A 1 -21.75 12.42 -7.33
C MET A 1 -20.27 12.16 -7.13
N GLN A 2 -19.51 13.05 -6.49
CA GLN A 2 -18.09 12.79 -6.24
C GLN A 2 -18.00 11.63 -5.24
N ALA A 3 -17.23 10.59 -5.57
CA ALA A 3 -16.98 9.48 -4.66
C ALA A 3 -16.28 10.04 -3.41
N ARG A 4 -16.94 9.95 -2.24
CA ARG A 4 -16.36 10.43 -0.98
C ARG A 4 -15.35 9.45 -0.37
N ALA A 5 -15.48 8.17 -0.71
CA ALA A 5 -14.66 7.07 -0.21
C ALA A 5 -13.33 6.89 -0.96
N THR A 6 -12.57 7.98 -1.17
CA THR A 6 -11.33 7.94 -1.98
C THR A 6 -10.07 7.77 -1.16
N HIS A 7 -10.13 7.88 0.18
CA HIS A 7 -8.94 7.83 1.03
C HIS A 7 -9.13 6.83 2.17
N ILE A 8 -8.09 6.05 2.46
CA ILE A 8 -8.04 5.08 3.55
C ILE A 8 -6.87 5.38 4.48
N CYS A 9 -7.09 5.30 5.79
CA CYS A 9 -6.03 5.37 6.78
C CYS A 9 -5.20 4.08 6.74
N ILE A 10 -3.91 4.17 6.44
CA ILE A 10 -3.03 2.99 6.32
C ILE A 10 -2.66 2.38 7.67
N ASP A 11 -2.96 3.06 8.78
CA ASP A 11 -2.69 2.57 10.13
C ASP A 11 -3.81 1.66 10.67
N CYS A 12 -5.06 2.03 10.44
CA CYS A 12 -6.22 1.33 11.03
C CYS A 12 -7.28 0.88 10.02
N GLY A 13 -7.15 1.24 8.74
CA GLY A 13 -8.12 0.88 7.71
C GLY A 13 -9.38 1.75 7.67
N PHE A 14 -9.46 2.84 8.43
CA PHE A 14 -10.60 3.77 8.35
C PHE A 14 -10.73 4.36 6.94
N ILE A 15 -11.88 4.12 6.30
CA ILE A 15 -12.24 4.70 5.00
C ILE A 15 -12.84 6.07 5.26
N TYR A 16 -12.31 7.10 4.60
CA TYR A 16 -12.83 8.45 4.70
C TYR A 16 -14.16 8.57 3.96
N PHE A 17 -15.26 8.86 4.65
CA PHE A 17 -16.60 9.02 4.05
C PHE A 17 -17.27 10.35 4.42
N LEU A 18 -16.52 11.29 5.00
CA LEU A 18 -17.08 12.54 5.52
C LEU A 18 -17.57 13.48 4.40
N PRO A 19 -18.45 14.46 4.72
CA PRO A 19 -19.08 15.29 3.70
C PRO A 19 -18.13 16.19 2.92
N LYS A 20 -17.11 16.70 3.62
CA LYS A 20 -16.07 17.54 3.03
C LYS A 20 -15.10 16.66 2.23
N PRO A 21 -14.67 17.04 1.02
CA PRO A 21 -13.60 16.33 0.31
C PRO A 21 -12.33 16.21 1.15
N PHE A 22 -11.60 15.09 1.00
CA PHE A 22 -10.41 14.82 1.80
C PHE A 22 -9.29 15.85 1.56
N GLU A 23 -9.12 16.30 0.32
CA GLU A 23 -8.09 17.29 -0.04
C GLU A 23 -8.32 18.62 0.69
N GLU A 24 -9.59 19.02 0.87
CA GLU A 24 -9.98 20.25 1.55
C GLU A 24 -9.88 20.17 3.08
N GLN A 25 -9.69 18.97 3.67
CA GLN A 25 -9.50 18.85 5.12
C GLN A 25 -8.22 19.58 5.56
N PRO A 26 -8.21 20.23 6.73
CA PRO A 26 -7.01 20.89 7.23
C PRO A 26 -5.91 19.86 7.51
N ASP A 27 -4.65 20.29 7.51
CA ASP A 27 -3.52 19.41 7.84
C ASP A 27 -3.54 18.90 9.29
N THR A 28 -4.32 19.57 10.15
CA THR A 28 -4.62 19.15 11.52
C THR A 28 -5.66 18.03 11.60
N TYR A 29 -6.23 17.61 10.48
CA TYR A 29 -7.14 16.48 10.44
C TYR A 29 -6.42 15.20 10.89
N SER A 30 -7.04 14.51 11.85
CA SER A 30 -6.56 13.23 12.37
C SER A 30 -7.62 12.17 12.16
N CYS A 31 -7.18 10.93 11.94
CA CYS A 31 -8.05 9.78 11.82
C CYS A 31 -8.92 9.64 13.09
N PRO A 32 -10.25 9.53 12.98
CA PRO A 32 -11.12 9.44 14.15
C PRO A 32 -11.01 8.10 14.90
N GLN A 33 -10.41 7.08 14.28
CA GLN A 33 -10.27 5.75 14.87
C GLN A 33 -8.93 5.58 15.60
N CYS A 34 -7.82 6.03 15.01
CA CYS A 34 -6.48 5.81 15.55
C CYS A 34 -5.68 7.09 15.82
N GLN A 35 -6.26 8.27 15.58
CA GLN A 35 -5.62 9.58 15.76
C GLN A 35 -4.38 9.81 14.87
N ALA A 36 -4.15 8.95 13.87
CA ALA A 36 -3.08 9.12 12.89
C ALA A 36 -3.25 10.43 12.09
N PRO A 37 -2.17 11.14 11.77
CA PRO A 37 -2.24 12.40 11.03
C PRO A 37 -2.72 12.20 9.58
N LYS A 38 -3.27 13.25 8.96
CA LYS A 38 -3.74 13.27 7.56
C LYS A 38 -2.75 12.64 6.56
N LYS A 39 -1.44 12.82 6.78
CA LYS A 39 -0.35 12.27 5.94
C LYS A 39 -0.32 10.73 5.86
N ARG A 40 -0.98 10.03 6.79
CA ARG A 40 -1.09 8.56 6.82
C ARG A 40 -2.29 8.03 6.03
N PHE A 41 -3.02 8.90 5.35
CA PHE A 41 -4.07 8.46 4.44
C PHE A 41 -3.49 8.26 3.04
N ALA A 42 -3.83 7.13 2.42
CA ALA A 42 -3.52 6.84 1.03
C ALA A 42 -4.80 6.91 0.18
N GLN A 43 -4.66 7.19 -1.11
CA GLN A 43 -5.80 7.02 -2.01
C GLN A 43 -6.22 5.55 -2.09
N TYR A 44 -7.51 5.33 -2.26
CA TYR A 44 -8.18 4.04 -2.23
C TYR A 44 -9.14 3.95 -3.41
N ASP A 45 -9.03 2.87 -4.17
CA ASP A 45 -9.95 2.57 -5.24
C ASP A 45 -11.10 1.72 -4.68
N VAL A 46 -12.28 2.32 -4.66
CA VAL A 46 -13.52 1.72 -4.16
C VAL A 46 -13.96 0.49 -4.93
N ASN A 47 -13.57 0.36 -6.20
CA ASN A 47 -14.00 -0.77 -7.04
C ASN A 47 -13.11 -2.00 -6.82
N THR A 48 -11.82 -1.78 -6.56
CA THR A 48 -10.85 -2.87 -6.38
C THR A 48 -10.57 -3.18 -4.92
N GLY A 49 -10.97 -2.30 -4.00
CA GLY A 49 -10.67 -2.42 -2.58
C GLY A 49 -9.19 -2.26 -2.24
N LYS A 50 -8.38 -1.73 -3.17
CA LYS A 50 -6.93 -1.60 -3.02
C LYS A 50 -6.53 -0.13 -2.87
N ALA A 51 -5.48 0.10 -2.07
CA ALA A 51 -4.84 1.41 -2.00
C ALA A 51 -4.17 1.72 -3.36
N ILE A 52 -4.47 2.90 -3.91
CA ILE A 52 -3.90 3.42 -5.15
C ILE A 52 -2.53 4.02 -4.78
N GLY A 53 -1.45 3.32 -5.14
CA GLY A 53 -0.08 3.80 -4.89
C GLY A 53 0.93 2.71 -4.52
N GLY A 54 0.46 1.53 -4.09
CA GLY A 54 1.27 0.33 -3.98
C GLY A 54 0.88 -0.63 -5.08
N GLY A 55 1.43 -0.42 -6.29
CA GLY A 55 1.15 -1.25 -7.46
C GLY A 55 1.19 -2.73 -7.08
N GLY A 56 0.24 -3.52 -7.59
CA GLY A 56 0.11 -4.96 -7.29
C GLY A 56 1.32 -5.82 -7.70
N LEU A 57 2.44 -5.21 -8.10
CA LEU A 57 3.71 -5.86 -8.29
C LEU A 57 4.50 -5.85 -6.97
N PRO A 58 5.10 -6.98 -6.57
CA PRO A 58 6.02 -7.01 -5.44
C PRO A 58 7.14 -5.97 -5.63
N PRO A 59 7.68 -5.39 -4.54
CA PRO A 59 8.78 -4.45 -4.62
C PRO A 59 9.91 -4.98 -5.52
N ILE A 60 10.54 -4.11 -6.32
CA ILE A 60 11.59 -4.52 -7.27
C ILE A 60 12.68 -5.36 -6.59
N GLY A 61 13.03 -5.03 -5.33
CA GLY A 61 13.99 -5.80 -4.54
C GLY A 61 13.57 -7.24 -4.25
N VAL A 62 12.26 -7.50 -4.10
CA VAL A 62 11.72 -8.86 -3.90
C VAL A 62 11.88 -9.70 -5.16
N ILE A 63 11.62 -9.12 -6.33
CA ILE A 63 11.78 -9.82 -7.62
C ILE A 63 13.26 -10.17 -7.84
N ILE A 64 14.16 -9.19 -7.68
CA ILE A 64 15.61 -9.39 -7.84
C ILE A 64 16.12 -10.44 -6.84
N GLY A 65 15.71 -10.34 -5.57
CA GLY A 65 16.08 -11.28 -4.53
C GLY A 65 15.62 -12.71 -4.84
N LEU A 66 14.39 -12.86 -5.33
CA LEU A 66 13.85 -14.17 -5.73
C LEU A 66 14.65 -14.78 -6.88
N VAL A 67 14.93 -14.01 -7.93
CA VAL A 67 15.71 -14.48 -9.08
C VAL A 67 17.13 -14.87 -8.67
N ALA A 68 17.80 -14.02 -7.90
CA ALA A 68 19.15 -14.30 -7.39
C ALA A 68 19.17 -15.53 -6.47
N GLY A 69 18.17 -15.69 -5.60
CA GLY A 69 18.03 -16.85 -4.73
C GLY A 69 17.83 -18.14 -5.52
N ILE A 70 16.92 -18.15 -6.50
CA ILE A 70 16.69 -19.31 -7.37
C ILE A 70 17.95 -19.66 -8.16
N ALA A 71 18.65 -18.66 -8.71
CA ALA A 71 19.90 -18.88 -9.43
C ALA A 71 21.00 -19.45 -8.52
N GLY A 72 21.12 -18.94 -7.29
CA GLY A 72 22.07 -19.44 -6.29
C GLY A 72 21.80 -20.88 -5.89
N VAL A 73 20.53 -21.23 -5.59
CA VAL A 73 20.14 -22.62 -5.29
C VAL A 73 20.40 -23.53 -6.49
N GLY A 74 20.05 -23.09 -7.70
CA GLY A 74 20.32 -23.84 -8.92
C GLY A 74 21.82 -24.11 -9.13
N ALA A 75 22.66 -23.09 -8.94
CA ALA A 75 24.11 -23.24 -9.02
C ALA A 75 24.65 -24.21 -7.95
N LEU A 76 24.13 -24.14 -6.72
CA LEU A 76 24.55 -25.01 -5.62
C LEU A 76 24.16 -26.47 -5.87
N LEU A 77 22.98 -26.73 -6.45
CA LEU A 77 22.54 -28.07 -6.84
C LEU A 77 23.37 -28.64 -7.99
N VAL A 78 23.76 -27.81 -8.96
CA VAL A 78 24.53 -28.26 -10.12
C VAL A 78 26.01 -28.47 -9.79
N TYR A 79 26.63 -27.55 -9.04
CA TYR A 79 28.08 -27.51 -8.85
C TYR A 79 28.54 -27.87 -7.43
N GLY A 80 27.65 -27.86 -6.43
CA GLY A 80 28.00 -28.07 -5.02
C GLY A 80 27.73 -29.49 -4.50
N LEU A 81 27.00 -30.32 -5.25
CA LEU A 81 26.71 -31.73 -4.92
C LEU A 81 27.36 -32.71 -5.92
N GLN A 82 28.44 -32.28 -6.57
CA GLN A 82 29.33 -33.09 -7.41
C GLN A 82 30.65 -33.32 -6.68
#